data_AF-A0A959Z1T1-F1
#
_entry.id   AF-A0A959Z1T1-F1
#
_cell.length_a   1.000
_cell.length_b   1.000
_cell.length_c   1.000
_cell.angle_alpha   90.00
_cell.angle_beta   90.00
_cell.angle_gamma   90.00
#
_symmetry.space_group_name_H-M   'P 1'
#
loop_
_entity.id
_entity.type
_entity.pdbx_description
1 polymer ?
#
loop_
_entity_poly.entity_id
_entity_poly.type
_entity_poly.pdbx_seq_one_letter_code
_entity_poly.pdbx_strand_id
1 'polypeptide(L)'
;MIDIEAARNLLDLQGRLPAGFNAEDQLTGAVAAHNMLQRHGVAYVADEVGLGKTYVALAVVALMRHFNPGMRVLYIAPKENLQRKWIAETRKFVRNNVRFADLRVRGADDRPLRELVKCDNLRELMREVVLDPDRDFYLRLTSFSIAQYARKGGDGDLWRAYRKAAETHLPWLKFSLRSKEEFKDEFAKALNLLLPEFDLVVMDEGHNLKHGFGEQVATRNRVLGIAMGHPDLSVDRSLFKHYGPRAGKVLFLSATPLEGSYAQLWNQLDVFGKGGAFKELIGKGTEEEKQEVAR
;
A
#
# COMPACT_ATOMS: atom_id res chain seq x y z
N MET A 1 -5.80 16.93 -12.69
CA MET A 1 -6.07 17.57 -11.39
C MET A 1 -7.57 17.69 -11.26
N ILE A 2 -8.11 17.55 -10.05
CA ILE A 2 -9.55 17.71 -9.80
C ILE A 2 -9.79 18.90 -8.88
N ASP A 3 -10.91 19.58 -9.07
CA ASP A 3 -11.38 20.63 -8.16
C ASP A 3 -12.35 20.07 -7.11
N ILE A 4 -12.67 20.90 -6.13
CA ILE A 4 -13.55 20.54 -5.00
C ILE A 4 -14.99 20.34 -5.47
N GLU A 5 -15.45 21.07 -6.49
CA GLU A 5 -16.83 20.97 -6.98
C GLU A 5 -17.09 19.63 -7.67
N ALA A 6 -16.17 19.19 -8.51
CA ALA A 6 -16.18 17.85 -9.11
C ALA A 6 -16.19 16.76 -8.04
N ALA A 7 -15.36 16.90 -6.99
CA ALA A 7 -15.36 15.94 -5.90
C ALA A 7 -16.68 15.94 -5.12
N ARG A 8 -17.27 17.12 -4.87
CA ARG A 8 -18.58 17.28 -4.20
C ARG A 8 -19.72 16.67 -5.00
N ASN A 9 -19.63 16.69 -6.33
CA ASN A 9 -20.62 16.05 -7.20
C ASN A 9 -20.56 14.52 -7.14
N LEU A 10 -19.40 13.93 -6.81
CA LEU A 10 -19.21 12.48 -6.74
C LEU A 10 -19.43 11.92 -5.32
N LEU A 11 -19.01 12.67 -4.31
CA LEU A 11 -18.95 12.21 -2.93
C LEU A 11 -19.84 13.04 -2.00
N ASP A 12 -20.40 12.36 -1.00
CA ASP A 12 -21.07 12.96 0.14
C ASP A 12 -20.41 12.47 1.43
N LEU A 13 -19.60 13.33 2.04
CA LEU A 13 -18.96 13.06 3.33
C LEU A 13 -19.80 13.57 4.52
N GLN A 14 -20.93 14.23 4.30
CA GLN A 14 -21.76 14.82 5.35
C GLN A 14 -22.57 13.77 6.12
N GLY A 15 -22.91 12.65 5.47
CA GLY A 15 -23.97 11.75 5.91
C GLY A 15 -23.80 11.10 7.29
N ARG A 16 -22.58 10.81 7.77
CA ARG A 16 -22.34 10.10 9.06
C ARG A 16 -20.94 10.28 9.64
N LEU A 17 -20.45 11.50 9.75
CA LEU A 17 -19.25 11.72 10.55
C LEU A 17 -19.60 11.67 12.05
N PRO A 18 -18.71 11.17 12.92
CA PRO A 18 -18.87 11.33 14.37
C PRO A 18 -19.07 12.82 14.72
N ALA A 19 -19.66 13.13 15.88
CA ALA A 19 -19.83 14.54 16.28
C ALA A 19 -18.46 15.25 16.37
N GLY A 20 -18.36 16.47 15.84
CA GLY A 20 -17.12 17.29 15.83
C GLY A 20 -16.30 17.26 14.53
N PHE A 21 -16.81 16.60 13.49
CA PHE A 21 -16.12 16.45 12.21
C PHE A 21 -16.70 17.32 11.10
N ASN A 22 -15.85 18.09 10.44
CA ASN A 22 -16.23 18.87 9.27
C ASN A 22 -16.03 18.05 7.98
N ALA A 23 -17.15 17.70 7.35
CA ALA A 23 -17.16 16.95 6.08
C ALA A 23 -16.46 17.70 4.94
N GLU A 24 -16.52 19.03 4.95
CA GLU A 24 -15.90 19.86 3.91
C GLU A 24 -14.38 19.85 4.03
N ASP A 25 -13.84 19.83 5.25
CA ASP A 25 -12.39 19.74 5.47
C ASP A 25 -11.85 18.38 5.01
N GLN A 26 -12.59 17.29 5.26
CA GLN A 26 -12.22 15.97 4.77
C GLN A 26 -12.27 15.87 3.24
N LEU A 27 -13.26 16.49 2.60
CA LEU A 27 -13.36 16.53 1.14
C LEU A 27 -12.20 17.34 0.55
N THR A 28 -11.89 18.48 1.16
CA THR A 28 -10.76 19.34 0.77
C THR A 28 -9.44 18.59 0.93
N GLY A 29 -9.24 17.89 2.04
CA GLY A 29 -8.07 17.04 2.29
C GLY A 29 -7.95 15.91 1.28
N ALA A 30 -9.06 15.26 0.90
CA ALA A 30 -9.06 14.22 -0.12
C ALA A 30 -8.70 14.77 -1.52
N VAL A 31 -9.21 15.94 -1.89
CA VAL A 31 -8.87 16.60 -3.16
C VAL A 31 -7.40 17.02 -3.18
N ALA A 32 -6.89 17.58 -2.08
CA ALA A 32 -5.48 17.93 -1.93
C ALA A 32 -4.58 16.70 -2.07
N ALA A 33 -4.87 15.61 -1.35
CA ALA A 33 -4.12 14.35 -1.42
C ALA A 33 -4.18 13.71 -2.81
N HIS A 34 -5.35 13.68 -3.46
CA HIS A 34 -5.48 13.23 -4.85
C HIS A 34 -4.55 14.03 -5.77
N ASN A 35 -4.55 15.35 -5.63
CA ASN A 35 -3.78 16.26 -6.45
C ASN A 35 -2.26 16.14 -6.20
N MET A 36 -1.83 15.94 -4.95
CA MET A 36 -0.44 15.60 -4.60
C MET A 36 -0.01 14.28 -5.23
N LEU A 37 -0.85 13.24 -5.15
CA LEU A 37 -0.58 11.94 -5.79
C LEU A 37 -0.38 12.08 -7.31
N GLN A 38 -1.15 12.94 -7.99
CA GLN A 38 -0.96 13.16 -9.43
C GLN A 38 0.34 13.91 -9.77
N ARG A 39 0.78 14.84 -8.91
CA ARG A 39 1.99 15.64 -9.15
C ARG A 39 3.28 14.92 -8.75
N HIS A 40 3.28 14.27 -7.59
CA HIS A 40 4.49 13.77 -6.94
C HIS A 40 4.54 12.23 -6.88
N GLY A 41 3.43 11.55 -7.19
CA GLY A 41 3.32 10.09 -7.03
C GLY A 41 3.23 9.62 -5.58
N VAL A 42 3.31 10.54 -4.61
CA VAL A 42 3.16 10.27 -3.18
C VAL A 42 2.31 11.34 -2.52
N ALA A 43 1.57 10.97 -1.49
CA ALA A 43 0.91 11.91 -0.59
C ALA A 43 0.85 11.34 0.81
N TYR A 44 0.83 12.22 1.80
CA TYR A 44 0.77 11.86 3.22
C TYR A 44 -0.44 12.55 3.85
N VAL A 45 -1.37 11.77 4.44
CA VAL A 45 -2.46 12.30 5.24
C VAL A 45 -2.09 12.13 6.71
N ALA A 46 -1.75 13.25 7.33
CA ALA A 46 -1.11 13.31 8.64
C ALA A 46 -2.00 13.86 9.78
N ASP A 47 -3.32 13.74 9.64
CA ASP A 47 -4.27 14.26 10.62
C ASP A 47 -4.17 13.52 11.97
N GLU A 48 -4.67 14.11 13.05
CA GLU A 48 -4.69 13.49 14.38
C GLU A 48 -5.46 12.15 14.41
N VAL A 49 -5.22 11.36 15.46
CA VAL A 49 -5.91 10.08 15.66
C VAL A 49 -7.41 10.32 15.83
N GLY A 50 -8.21 9.56 15.09
CA GLY A 50 -9.65 9.69 15.11
C GLY A 50 -10.20 10.66 14.06
N LEU A 51 -9.36 11.44 13.35
CA LEU A 51 -9.86 12.50 12.46
C LEU A 51 -10.50 12.06 11.12
N GLY A 52 -10.72 10.76 10.95
CA GLY A 52 -11.33 10.23 9.73
C GLY A 52 -10.36 10.04 8.55
N LYS A 53 -9.05 9.91 8.80
CA LYS A 53 -8.03 9.59 7.78
C LYS A 53 -8.42 8.44 6.85
N THR A 54 -9.09 7.41 7.39
CA THR A 54 -9.63 6.30 6.60
C THR A 54 -10.65 6.77 5.55
N TYR A 55 -11.58 7.67 5.91
CA TYR A 55 -12.58 8.20 4.98
C TYR A 55 -11.94 9.15 3.96
N VAL A 56 -10.97 9.97 4.38
CA VAL A 56 -10.17 10.79 3.44
C VAL A 56 -9.47 9.89 2.42
N ALA A 57 -8.83 8.81 2.85
CA ALA A 57 -8.16 7.88 1.94
C ALA A 57 -9.14 7.15 1.01
N LEU A 58 -10.29 6.72 1.52
CA LEU A 58 -11.33 6.09 0.69
C LEU A 58 -11.94 7.08 -0.31
N ALA A 59 -12.07 8.36 0.06
CA ALA A 59 -12.45 9.43 -0.85
C ALA A 59 -11.41 9.62 -1.95
N VAL A 60 -10.12 9.63 -1.62
CA VAL A 60 -9.03 9.66 -2.63
C VAL A 60 -9.15 8.49 -3.59
N VAL A 61 -9.30 7.26 -3.08
CA VAL A 61 -9.46 6.04 -3.91
C VAL A 61 -10.68 6.16 -4.82
N ALA A 62 -11.83 6.59 -4.29
CA ALA A 62 -13.06 6.73 -5.07
C ALA A 62 -12.92 7.79 -6.17
N LEU A 63 -12.31 8.95 -5.87
CA LEU A 63 -12.05 9.99 -6.85
C LEU A 63 -11.11 9.50 -7.95
N MET A 64 -10.00 8.86 -7.59
CA MET A 64 -9.07 8.31 -8.58
C MET A 64 -9.71 7.22 -9.45
N ARG A 65 -10.47 6.30 -8.84
CA ARG A 65 -11.15 5.22 -9.56
C ARG A 65 -12.29 5.72 -10.45
N HIS A 66 -12.97 6.80 -10.08
CA HIS A 66 -13.98 7.40 -10.93
C HIS A 66 -13.40 7.87 -12.27
N PHE A 67 -12.17 8.39 -12.28
CA PHE A 67 -11.48 8.82 -13.50
C PHE A 67 -10.60 7.72 -14.13
N ASN A 68 -10.28 6.66 -13.38
CA ASN A 68 -9.59 5.46 -13.87
C ASN A 68 -10.29 4.19 -13.33
N PRO A 69 -11.36 3.69 -13.98
CA PRO A 69 -12.09 2.50 -13.52
C PRO A 69 -11.23 1.22 -13.50
N GLY A 70 -10.15 1.21 -14.27
CA GLY A 70 -9.13 0.16 -14.33
C GLY A 70 -8.21 0.10 -13.12
N MET A 71 -8.25 1.11 -12.25
CA MET A 71 -7.26 1.32 -11.18
C MET A 71 -7.19 0.15 -10.20
N ARG A 72 -6.00 -0.43 -10.02
CA ARG A 72 -5.71 -1.47 -9.03
C ARG A 72 -5.22 -0.85 -7.74
N VAL A 73 -5.78 -1.29 -6.61
CA VAL A 73 -5.44 -0.75 -5.29
C VAL A 73 -4.96 -1.83 -4.36
N LEU A 74 -3.84 -1.56 -3.71
CA LEU A 74 -3.29 -2.38 -2.64
C LEU A 74 -3.37 -1.62 -1.32
N TYR A 75 -4.05 -2.20 -0.34
CA TYR A 75 -4.12 -1.68 1.02
C TYR A 75 -3.17 -2.46 1.93
N ILE A 76 -2.36 -1.76 2.71
CA ILE A 76 -1.47 -2.36 3.72
C ILE A 76 -1.83 -1.76 5.07
N ALA A 77 -2.50 -2.55 5.89
CA ALA A 77 -2.82 -2.21 7.28
C ALA A 77 -1.67 -2.64 8.23
N PRO A 78 -1.55 -2.08 9.44
CA PRO A 78 -0.50 -2.52 10.36
C PRO A 78 -0.80 -3.89 11.00
N LYS A 79 -2.09 -4.22 11.25
CA LYS A 79 -2.53 -5.43 11.97
C LYS A 79 -3.87 -5.97 11.42
N GLU A 80 -4.22 -7.20 11.82
CA GLU A 80 -5.39 -7.92 11.31
C GLU A 80 -6.73 -7.22 11.57
N ASN A 81 -6.93 -6.70 12.78
CA ASN A 81 -8.16 -6.02 13.14
C ASN A 81 -8.39 -4.79 12.24
N LEU A 82 -7.33 -4.05 11.94
CA LEU A 82 -7.37 -2.90 11.04
C LEU A 82 -7.57 -3.32 9.59
N GLN A 83 -6.92 -4.39 9.13
CA GLN A 83 -7.15 -4.98 7.81
C GLN A 83 -8.65 -5.31 7.59
N ARG A 84 -9.30 -5.96 8.57
CA ARG A 84 -10.76 -6.25 8.50
C ARG A 84 -11.60 -4.99 8.56
N LYS A 85 -11.19 -4.00 9.37
CA LYS A 85 -11.85 -2.70 9.47
C LYS A 85 -11.83 -1.95 8.14
N TRP A 86 -10.69 -1.93 7.43
CA TRP A 86 -10.56 -1.30 6.11
C TRP A 86 -11.56 -1.85 5.09
N ILE A 87 -11.71 -3.18 5.04
CA ILE A 87 -12.68 -3.82 4.14
C ILE A 87 -14.12 -3.43 4.51
N ALA A 88 -14.45 -3.44 5.81
CA ALA A 88 -15.77 -3.06 6.29
C ALA A 88 -16.09 -1.58 6.01
N GLU A 89 -15.14 -0.68 6.26
CA GLU A 89 -15.28 0.74 5.97
C GLU A 89 -15.33 1.03 4.48
N THR A 90 -14.59 0.29 3.64
CA THR A 90 -14.72 0.42 2.17
C THR A 90 -16.15 0.13 1.71
N ARG A 91 -16.76 -0.96 2.20
CA ARG A 91 -18.15 -1.30 1.86
C ARG A 91 -19.14 -0.22 2.34
N LYS A 92 -18.96 0.29 3.55
CA LYS A 92 -19.80 1.36 4.11
C LYS A 92 -19.64 2.65 3.32
N PHE A 93 -18.40 3.02 3.01
CA PHE A 93 -18.06 4.23 2.26
C PHE A 93 -18.69 4.20 0.87
N VAL A 94 -18.50 3.10 0.11
CA VAL A 94 -19.09 2.99 -1.22
C VAL A 94 -20.61 3.11 -1.17
N ARG A 95 -21.26 2.46 -0.20
CA ARG A 95 -22.73 2.50 -0.07
C ARG A 95 -23.26 3.88 0.33
N ASN A 96 -22.58 4.56 1.25
CA ASN A 96 -23.16 5.71 1.94
C ASN A 96 -22.56 7.06 1.48
N ASN A 97 -21.37 7.05 0.89
CA ASN A 97 -20.61 8.27 0.58
C ASN A 97 -20.38 8.47 -0.93
N VAL A 98 -20.54 7.45 -1.77
CA VAL A 98 -20.55 7.61 -3.23
C VAL A 98 -21.99 7.91 -3.64
N ARG A 99 -22.24 9.10 -4.21
CA ARG A 99 -23.60 9.68 -4.38
C ARG A 99 -24.51 8.87 -5.29
N PHE A 100 -23.96 8.21 -6.30
CA PHE A 100 -24.71 7.47 -7.30
C PHE A 100 -23.98 6.18 -7.68
N ALA A 101 -24.73 5.21 -8.20
CA ALA A 101 -24.18 3.98 -8.77
C ALA A 101 -23.49 4.29 -10.11
N ASP A 102 -22.27 4.80 -10.01
CA ASP A 102 -21.47 5.24 -11.17
C ASP A 102 -20.92 4.10 -12.03
N LEU A 103 -21.12 2.85 -11.59
CA LEU A 103 -20.60 1.63 -12.23
C LEU A 103 -19.08 1.68 -12.43
N ARG A 104 -18.38 2.43 -11.59
CA ARG A 104 -16.92 2.55 -11.55
C ARG A 104 -16.41 2.27 -10.14
N VAL A 105 -17.03 2.92 -9.16
CA VAL A 105 -16.77 2.74 -7.73
C VAL A 105 -17.93 1.97 -7.08
N ARG A 106 -19.17 2.42 -7.31
CA ARG A 106 -20.40 1.85 -6.75
C ARG A 106 -21.19 1.11 -7.82
N GLY A 107 -21.42 -0.18 -7.61
CA GLY A 107 -22.29 -1.01 -8.45
C GLY A 107 -23.77 -0.68 -8.26
N ALA A 108 -24.61 -1.18 -9.16
CA ALA A 108 -26.07 -1.01 -9.09
C ALA A 108 -26.72 -1.66 -7.84
N ASP A 109 -26.00 -2.55 -7.17
CA ASP A 109 -26.39 -3.23 -5.93
C ASP A 109 -25.83 -2.54 -4.66
N ASP A 110 -25.30 -1.32 -4.81
CA ASP A 110 -24.68 -0.51 -3.76
C ASP A 110 -23.42 -1.12 -3.13
N ARG A 111 -22.79 -2.07 -3.82
CA ARG A 111 -21.51 -2.67 -3.40
C ARG A 111 -20.34 -2.07 -4.17
N PRO A 112 -19.11 -2.18 -3.62
CA PRO A 112 -17.90 -1.92 -4.40
C PRO A 112 -17.89 -2.73 -5.69
N LEU A 113 -17.60 -2.08 -6.81
CA LEU A 113 -17.57 -2.74 -8.11
C LEU A 113 -16.40 -3.74 -8.21
N ARG A 114 -15.24 -3.41 -7.63
CA ARG A 114 -14.12 -4.34 -7.50
C ARG A 114 -14.31 -5.22 -6.28
N GLU A 115 -14.01 -6.51 -6.43
CA GLU A 115 -14.01 -7.43 -5.31
C GLU A 115 -12.94 -7.05 -4.29
N LEU A 116 -13.30 -7.08 -3.00
CA LEU A 116 -12.40 -6.77 -1.89
C LEU A 116 -11.83 -8.06 -1.31
N VAL A 117 -10.54 -8.31 -1.52
CA VAL A 117 -9.88 -9.57 -1.15
C VAL A 117 -8.92 -9.38 0.01
N LYS A 118 -9.22 -10.05 1.13
CA LYS A 118 -8.31 -10.13 2.28
C LYS A 118 -7.26 -11.20 2.04
N CYS A 119 -5.98 -10.83 2.07
CA CYS A 119 -4.86 -11.77 2.04
C CYS A 119 -4.13 -11.75 3.38
N ASP A 120 -4.08 -12.89 4.08
CA ASP A 120 -3.43 -12.98 5.39
C ASP A 120 -1.90 -13.10 5.27
N ASN A 121 -1.41 -13.59 4.14
CA ASN A 121 -0.01 -13.84 3.87
C ASN A 121 0.29 -13.73 2.35
N LEU A 122 1.58 -13.75 2.00
CA LEU A 122 2.01 -13.58 0.61
C LEU A 122 1.66 -14.77 -0.31
N ARG A 123 1.43 -15.97 0.24
CA ARG A 123 0.99 -17.12 -0.59
C ARG A 123 -0.46 -16.95 -1.03
N GLU A 124 -1.31 -16.46 -0.13
CA GLU A 124 -2.69 -16.09 -0.49
C GLU A 124 -2.68 -14.97 -1.52
N LEU A 125 -1.90 -13.89 -1.31
CA LEU A 125 -1.79 -12.82 -2.29
C LEU A 125 -1.37 -13.36 -3.67
N MET A 126 -0.33 -14.19 -3.71
CA MET A 126 0.14 -14.81 -4.95
C MET A 126 -0.98 -15.59 -5.66
N ARG A 127 -1.74 -16.41 -4.92
CA ARG A 127 -2.86 -17.17 -5.47
C ARG A 127 -3.96 -16.25 -6.00
N GLU A 128 -4.38 -15.26 -5.21
CA GLU A 128 -5.50 -14.39 -5.56
C GLU A 128 -5.16 -13.49 -6.77
N VAL A 129 -3.92 -13.01 -6.87
CA VAL A 129 -3.44 -12.25 -8.03
C VAL A 129 -3.45 -13.08 -9.31
N VAL A 130 -3.05 -14.36 -9.23
CA VAL A 130 -3.09 -15.26 -10.39
C VAL A 130 -4.52 -15.57 -10.82
N LEU A 131 -5.46 -15.65 -9.87
CA LEU A 131 -6.87 -15.87 -10.17
C LEU A 131 -7.49 -14.66 -10.87
N ASP A 132 -7.18 -13.46 -10.40
CA ASP A 132 -7.68 -12.21 -10.96
C ASP A 132 -6.86 -11.02 -10.40
N PRO A 133 -5.98 -10.43 -11.23
CA PRO A 133 -5.13 -9.31 -10.80
C PRO A 133 -5.90 -8.00 -10.63
N ASP A 134 -7.17 -7.98 -10.99
CA ASP A 134 -7.99 -6.80 -11.15
C ASP A 134 -8.85 -6.50 -9.90
N ARG A 135 -8.62 -7.23 -8.80
CA ARG A 135 -9.29 -7.05 -7.50
C ARG A 135 -8.54 -6.05 -6.60
N ASP A 136 -9.21 -5.61 -5.53
CA ASP A 136 -8.58 -4.82 -4.48
C ASP A 136 -8.05 -5.72 -3.38
N PHE A 137 -6.74 -5.65 -3.13
CA PHE A 137 -6.07 -6.51 -2.17
C PHE A 137 -5.84 -5.79 -0.85
N TYR A 138 -6.18 -6.45 0.25
CA TYR A 138 -5.96 -5.97 1.61
C TYR A 138 -4.98 -6.89 2.29
N LEU A 139 -3.79 -6.37 2.58
CA LEU A 139 -2.74 -7.01 3.36
C LEU A 139 -2.56 -6.34 4.71
N ARG A 140 -1.72 -6.96 5.53
CA ARG A 140 -1.19 -6.37 6.74
C ARG A 140 0.33 -6.39 6.71
N LEU A 141 0.99 -5.51 7.45
CA LEU A 141 2.43 -5.49 7.59
C LEU A 141 2.97 -6.87 7.96
N THR A 142 2.32 -7.58 8.90
CA THR A 142 2.74 -8.94 9.28
C THR A 142 2.58 -9.99 8.18
N SER A 143 1.87 -9.70 7.09
CA SER A 143 1.83 -10.59 5.91
C SER A 143 3.20 -10.71 5.24
N PHE A 144 4.04 -9.68 5.33
CA PHE A 144 5.41 -9.66 4.79
C PHE A 144 6.44 -10.27 5.76
N SER A 145 6.02 -10.69 6.97
CA SER A 145 6.86 -11.42 7.92
C SER A 145 6.84 -12.92 7.63
N ILE A 146 7.54 -13.35 6.57
CA ILE A 146 7.63 -14.77 6.22
C ILE A 146 8.26 -15.55 7.39
N ALA A 147 7.48 -16.49 7.94
CA ALA A 147 7.88 -17.46 8.97
C ALA A 147 8.22 -16.94 10.40
N GLN A 148 7.78 -15.74 10.81
CA GLN A 148 7.93 -15.32 12.23
C GLN A 148 7.00 -16.08 13.21
N TYR A 149 5.96 -16.76 12.71
CA TYR A 149 4.95 -17.46 13.53
C TYR A 149 5.04 -18.99 13.48
N ALA A 150 6.12 -19.55 12.92
CA ALA A 150 6.34 -20.99 12.97
C ALA A 150 6.62 -21.42 14.42
N ARG A 151 5.66 -22.12 15.05
CA ARG A 151 5.90 -22.78 16.34
C ARG A 151 7.07 -23.75 16.21
N LYS A 152 7.91 -23.84 17.26
CA LYS A 152 9.05 -24.77 17.36
C LYS A 152 8.66 -26.16 16.83
N GLY A 153 9.28 -26.58 15.72
CA GLY A 153 9.09 -27.91 15.09
C GLY A 153 8.46 -27.92 13.69
N GLY A 154 7.79 -26.85 13.23
CA GLY A 154 7.03 -26.84 11.97
C GLY A 154 7.61 -25.99 10.82
N ASP A 155 8.81 -25.44 10.99
CA ASP A 155 9.37 -24.43 10.08
C ASP A 155 9.58 -25.00 8.66
N GLY A 156 10.05 -26.25 8.55
CA GLY A 156 10.34 -26.90 7.27
C GLY A 156 9.12 -27.17 6.39
N ASP A 157 7.93 -27.38 6.97
CA ASP A 157 6.69 -27.54 6.19
C ASP A 157 6.22 -26.21 5.60
N LEU A 158 6.36 -25.12 6.37
CA LEU A 158 5.98 -23.79 5.93
C LEU A 158 6.85 -23.33 4.75
N TRP A 159 8.18 -23.46 4.85
CA TRP A 159 9.10 -23.09 3.77
C TRP A 159 8.85 -23.90 2.49
N ARG A 160 8.60 -25.21 2.62
CA ARG A 160 8.20 -26.07 1.50
C ARG A 160 6.89 -25.60 0.87
N ALA A 161 5.93 -25.14 1.66
CA ALA A 161 4.66 -24.64 1.15
C ALA A 161 4.78 -23.29 0.40
N TYR A 162 5.64 -22.38 0.87
CA TYR A 162 5.98 -21.13 0.15
C TYR A 162 6.69 -21.44 -1.17
N ARG A 163 7.71 -22.31 -1.12
CA ARG A 163 8.43 -22.77 -2.30
C ARG A 163 7.50 -23.40 -3.32
N LYS A 164 6.67 -24.37 -2.90
CA LYS A 164 5.70 -25.05 -3.76
C LYS A 164 4.73 -24.06 -4.40
N ALA A 165 4.24 -23.07 -3.65
CA ALA A 165 3.35 -22.05 -4.20
C ALA A 165 4.04 -21.24 -5.32
N ALA A 166 5.29 -20.81 -5.10
CA ALA A 166 6.04 -20.08 -6.11
C ALA A 166 6.37 -20.96 -7.33
N GLU A 167 6.86 -22.19 -7.14
CA GLU A 167 7.16 -23.15 -8.21
C GLU A 167 5.93 -23.54 -9.03
N THR A 168 4.73 -23.52 -8.43
CA THR A 168 3.46 -23.79 -9.15
C THR A 168 3.18 -22.74 -10.21
N HIS A 169 3.50 -21.47 -9.93
CA HIS A 169 3.22 -20.35 -10.83
C HIS A 169 4.45 -19.91 -11.65
N LEU A 170 5.66 -20.23 -11.19
CA LEU A 170 6.94 -19.85 -11.79
C LEU A 170 7.89 -21.06 -11.85
N PRO A 171 7.57 -22.10 -12.66
CA PRO A 171 8.28 -23.38 -12.66
C PRO A 171 9.75 -23.30 -13.11
N TRP A 172 10.15 -22.20 -13.75
CA TRP A 172 11.53 -21.96 -14.17
C TRP A 172 12.41 -21.39 -13.04
N LEU A 173 11.82 -20.85 -11.96
CA LEU A 173 12.57 -20.34 -10.82
C LEU A 173 12.93 -21.49 -9.87
N LYS A 174 14.22 -21.64 -9.60
CA LYS A 174 14.74 -22.59 -8.60
C LYS A 174 15.13 -21.81 -7.36
N PHE A 175 14.51 -22.14 -6.23
CA PHE A 175 14.78 -21.49 -4.96
C PHE A 175 15.93 -22.17 -4.21
N SER A 176 16.89 -21.38 -3.75
CA SER A 176 17.91 -21.80 -2.80
C SER A 176 17.28 -21.94 -1.41
N LEU A 177 17.57 -23.05 -0.72
CA LEU A 177 17.23 -23.24 0.69
C LEU A 177 18.46 -23.11 1.60
N ARG A 178 19.56 -22.51 1.10
CA ARG A 178 20.83 -22.40 1.85
C ARG A 178 20.71 -21.47 3.05
N SER A 179 19.99 -20.37 2.91
CA SER A 179 19.68 -19.47 4.04
C SER A 179 18.22 -19.00 4.02
N LYS A 180 17.68 -18.74 5.22
CA LYS A 180 16.30 -18.24 5.36
C LYS A 180 16.15 -16.82 4.81
N GLU A 181 17.20 -16.01 4.84
CA GLU A 181 17.17 -14.64 4.33
C GLU A 181 17.21 -14.61 2.80
N GLU A 182 18.10 -15.38 2.19
CA GLU A 182 18.16 -15.56 0.73
C GLU A 182 16.82 -16.07 0.19
N PHE A 183 16.22 -17.09 0.83
CA PHE A 183 14.92 -17.58 0.42
C PHE A 183 13.83 -16.51 0.47
N LYS A 184 13.81 -15.66 1.51
CA LYS A 184 12.80 -14.58 1.63
C LYS A 184 12.96 -13.57 0.51
N ASP A 185 14.19 -13.20 0.18
CA ASP A 185 14.50 -12.29 -0.90
C ASP A 185 14.12 -12.89 -2.26
N GLU A 186 14.49 -14.15 -2.53
CA GLU A 186 14.10 -14.87 -3.75
C GLU A 186 12.58 -15.00 -3.87
N PHE A 187 11.89 -15.35 -2.79
CA PHE A 187 10.43 -15.44 -2.77
C PHE A 187 9.78 -14.08 -3.01
N ALA A 188 10.31 -13.00 -2.43
CA ALA A 188 9.81 -11.65 -2.68
C ALA A 188 10.05 -11.20 -4.13
N LYS A 189 11.20 -11.55 -4.74
CA LYS A 189 11.47 -11.31 -6.16
C LYS A 189 10.50 -12.10 -7.05
N ALA A 190 10.24 -13.36 -6.71
CA ALA A 190 9.25 -14.20 -7.40
C ALA A 190 7.84 -13.62 -7.30
N LEU A 191 7.44 -13.13 -6.11
CA LEU A 191 6.18 -12.43 -5.93
C LEU A 191 6.10 -11.18 -6.81
N ASN A 192 7.15 -10.35 -6.88
CA ASN A 192 7.19 -9.17 -7.75
C ASN A 192 6.91 -9.48 -9.22
N LEU A 193 7.37 -10.63 -9.73
CA LEU A 193 7.09 -11.06 -11.11
C LEU A 193 5.61 -11.36 -11.36
N LEU A 194 4.87 -11.77 -10.34
CA LEU A 194 3.44 -12.10 -10.44
C LEU A 194 2.53 -10.92 -10.13
N LEU A 195 2.97 -10.01 -9.26
CA LEU A 195 2.17 -8.85 -8.90
C LEU A 195 1.89 -7.97 -10.13
N PRO A 196 0.66 -7.49 -10.32
CA PRO A 196 0.39 -6.42 -11.26
C PRO A 196 1.01 -5.12 -10.74
N GLU A 197 1.13 -4.15 -11.62
CA GLU A 197 1.33 -2.78 -11.16
C GLU A 197 0.06 -2.28 -10.46
N PHE A 198 0.22 -1.87 -9.20
CA PHE A 198 -0.82 -1.18 -8.45
C PHE A 198 -0.73 0.31 -8.75
N ASP A 199 -1.81 0.88 -9.29
CA ASP A 199 -1.89 2.32 -9.54
C ASP A 199 -1.79 3.13 -8.23
N LEU A 200 -2.30 2.56 -7.13
CA LEU A 200 -2.23 3.15 -5.80
C LEU A 200 -1.98 2.08 -4.72
N VAL A 201 -0.99 2.34 -3.88
CA VAL A 201 -0.80 1.65 -2.60
C VAL A 201 -1.24 2.57 -1.46
N VAL A 202 -2.18 2.11 -0.63
CA VAL A 202 -2.59 2.79 0.59
C VAL A 202 -1.88 2.16 1.77
N MET A 203 -0.96 2.91 2.39
CA MET A 203 -0.15 2.46 3.52
C MET A 203 -0.66 3.10 4.82
N ASP A 204 -1.34 2.31 5.65
CA ASP A 204 -1.87 2.74 6.93
C ASP A 204 -0.83 2.58 8.06
N GLU A 205 -0.74 3.59 8.92
CA GLU A 205 0.32 3.75 9.92
C GLU A 205 1.73 3.68 9.30
N GLY A 206 1.99 4.57 8.33
CA GLY A 206 3.24 4.65 7.57
C GLY A 206 4.51 4.73 8.42
N HIS A 207 4.42 5.31 9.63
CA HIS A 207 5.52 5.39 10.60
C HIS A 207 6.14 4.02 10.94
N ASN A 208 5.40 2.91 10.76
CA ASN A 208 5.94 1.55 10.92
C ASN A 208 7.08 1.22 9.94
N LEU A 209 7.27 2.02 8.88
CA LEU A 209 8.33 1.90 7.89
C LEU A 209 9.50 2.87 8.13
N LYS A 210 9.56 3.58 9.27
CA LYS A 210 10.60 4.58 9.60
C LYS A 210 12.06 4.12 9.48
N HIS A 211 12.30 2.81 9.54
CA HIS A 211 13.63 2.22 9.39
C HIS A 211 14.02 1.90 7.94
N GLY A 212 13.09 2.09 6.99
CA GLY A 212 13.39 2.02 5.56
C GLY A 212 13.63 0.61 5.04
N PHE A 213 14.39 0.54 3.96
CA PHE A 213 14.80 -0.65 3.23
C PHE A 213 16.31 -0.90 3.42
N GLY A 214 16.72 -2.16 3.58
CA GLY A 214 18.13 -2.51 3.78
C GLY A 214 18.34 -3.95 4.26
N GLU A 215 19.58 -4.29 4.60
CA GLU A 215 19.93 -5.59 5.21
C GLU A 215 19.78 -5.58 6.73
N GLN A 216 20.10 -4.46 7.39
CA GLN A 216 20.04 -4.30 8.84
C GLN A 216 18.72 -3.69 9.34
N VAL A 217 17.62 -3.92 8.62
CA VAL A 217 16.28 -3.42 8.97
C VAL A 217 15.32 -4.59 9.27
N ALA A 218 14.11 -4.28 9.71
CA ALA A 218 13.08 -5.31 9.89
C ALA A 218 12.90 -6.12 8.61
N THR A 219 13.03 -7.45 8.68
CA THR A 219 12.90 -8.37 7.53
C THR A 219 11.64 -8.08 6.70
N ARG A 220 10.54 -7.73 7.38
CA ARG A 220 9.27 -7.34 6.76
C ARG A 220 9.42 -6.18 5.77
N ASN A 221 10.15 -5.12 6.13
CA ASN A 221 10.35 -3.96 5.25
C ASN A 221 11.18 -4.35 4.03
N ARG A 222 12.21 -5.19 4.23
CA ARG A 222 13.00 -5.74 3.13
C ARG A 222 12.12 -6.55 2.16
N VAL A 223 11.35 -7.50 2.68
CA VAL A 223 10.43 -8.32 1.86
C VAL A 223 9.39 -7.45 1.13
N LEU A 224 8.83 -6.44 1.81
CA LEU A 224 7.90 -5.48 1.19
C LEU A 224 8.57 -4.71 0.06
N GLY A 225 9.75 -4.10 0.29
CA GLY A 225 10.47 -3.35 -0.73
C GLY A 225 10.86 -4.21 -1.92
N ILE A 226 11.36 -5.43 -1.68
CA ILE A 226 11.68 -6.37 -2.75
C ILE A 226 10.41 -6.72 -3.55
N ALA A 227 9.30 -7.06 -2.88
CA ALA A 227 8.05 -7.39 -3.54
C ALA A 227 7.48 -6.21 -4.36
N MET A 228 7.69 -4.98 -3.88
CA MET A 228 7.28 -3.75 -4.55
C MET A 228 8.25 -3.26 -5.64
N GLY A 229 9.38 -3.95 -5.83
CA GLY A 229 10.30 -3.67 -6.93
C GLY A 229 11.36 -2.62 -6.62
N HIS A 230 11.87 -2.58 -5.39
CA HIS A 230 12.86 -1.59 -4.95
C HIS A 230 14.05 -1.46 -5.93
N PRO A 231 14.41 -0.25 -6.39
CA PRO A 231 15.39 -0.05 -7.44
C PRO A 231 16.82 -0.44 -7.04
N ASP A 232 17.17 -0.31 -5.76
CA ASP A 232 18.53 -0.61 -5.27
C ASP A 232 18.84 -2.11 -5.14
N LEU A 233 17.85 -2.99 -5.37
CA LEU A 233 18.07 -4.43 -5.30
C LEU A 233 18.79 -4.95 -6.55
N SER A 234 19.97 -5.54 -6.35
CA SER A 234 20.63 -6.31 -7.41
C SER A 234 19.83 -7.59 -7.71
N VAL A 235 19.43 -7.72 -8.98
CA VAL A 235 18.64 -8.84 -9.49
C VAL A 235 19.30 -9.44 -10.72
N ASP A 236 19.38 -10.77 -10.76
CA ASP A 236 19.77 -11.49 -11.96
C ASP A 236 18.70 -11.28 -13.05
N ARG A 237 19.01 -10.42 -14.03
CA ARG A 237 18.09 -10.06 -15.11
C ARG A 237 17.80 -11.22 -16.07
N SER A 238 18.57 -12.31 -16.04
CA SER A 238 18.26 -13.50 -16.82
C SER A 238 17.05 -14.25 -16.26
N LEU A 239 16.91 -14.27 -14.93
CA LEU A 239 15.81 -14.94 -14.21
C LEU A 239 14.66 -13.98 -13.87
N PHE A 240 14.98 -12.72 -13.58
CA PHE A 240 14.06 -11.69 -13.11
C PHE A 240 13.93 -10.53 -14.09
N LYS A 241 13.76 -10.85 -15.39
CA LYS A 241 13.71 -9.87 -16.49
C LYS A 241 12.70 -8.74 -16.25
N HIS A 242 11.53 -9.08 -15.72
CA HIS A 242 10.42 -8.14 -15.47
C HIS A 242 10.36 -7.62 -14.04
N TYR A 243 11.41 -7.81 -13.25
CA TYR A 243 11.50 -7.21 -11.92
C TYR A 243 11.54 -5.70 -12.02
N GLY A 244 10.63 -5.05 -11.31
CA GLY A 244 10.49 -3.59 -11.34
C GLY A 244 9.36 -3.09 -10.45
N PRO A 245 9.14 -1.76 -10.45
CA PRO A 245 8.18 -1.13 -9.57
C PRO A 245 6.79 -1.74 -9.68
N ARG A 246 6.13 -1.94 -8.53
CA ARG A 246 4.72 -2.36 -8.44
C ARG A 246 3.82 -1.33 -7.76
N ALA A 247 4.40 -0.23 -7.28
CA ALA A 247 3.68 0.89 -6.68
C ALA A 247 3.76 2.11 -7.61
N GLY A 248 2.70 2.34 -8.39
CA GLY A 248 2.55 3.52 -9.23
C GLY A 248 2.54 4.80 -8.38
N LYS A 249 1.59 4.88 -7.45
CA LYS A 249 1.49 5.95 -6.45
C LYS A 249 1.35 5.38 -5.04
N VAL A 250 1.72 6.15 -4.01
CA VAL A 250 1.61 5.72 -2.61
C VAL A 250 0.95 6.80 -1.74
N LEU A 251 -0.16 6.44 -1.10
CA LEU A 251 -0.84 7.26 -0.11
C LEU A 251 -0.52 6.74 1.29
N PHE A 252 0.20 7.53 2.07
CA PHE A 252 0.53 7.21 3.46
C PHE A 252 -0.45 7.85 4.42
N LEU A 253 -0.81 7.11 5.47
CA LEU A 253 -1.63 7.58 6.58
C LEU A 253 -0.84 7.38 7.87
N SER A 254 -0.71 8.41 8.70
CA SER A 254 -0.11 8.29 10.03
C SER A 254 -0.50 9.50 10.85
N ALA A 255 -0.83 9.34 12.14
CA ALA A 255 -1.00 10.51 13.01
C ALA A 255 0.33 11.20 13.34
N THR A 256 1.42 10.44 13.25
CA THR A 256 2.77 10.89 13.61
C THR A 256 3.73 10.45 12.50
N PRO A 257 3.74 11.14 11.34
CA PRO A 257 4.60 10.77 10.21
C PRO A 257 6.09 10.95 10.51
N LEU A 258 6.42 11.86 11.44
CA LEU A 258 7.76 12.22 11.87
C LEU A 258 7.86 12.02 13.38
N GLU A 259 8.65 11.04 13.83
CA GLU A 259 8.87 10.76 15.26
C GLU A 259 10.21 11.32 15.76
N GLY A 260 11.17 11.55 14.87
CA GLY A 260 12.48 12.09 15.27
C GLY A 260 13.24 12.85 14.18
N SER A 261 13.19 12.42 12.93
CA SER A 261 13.90 13.11 11.85
C SER A 261 13.22 12.95 10.50
N TYR A 262 13.43 13.90 9.59
CA TYR A 262 12.97 13.81 8.20
C TYR A 262 13.55 12.63 7.43
N ALA A 263 14.70 12.09 7.86
CA ALA A 263 15.24 10.85 7.31
C ALA A 263 14.27 9.67 7.50
N GLN A 264 13.49 9.65 8.59
CA GLN A 264 12.46 8.64 8.78
C GLN A 264 11.31 8.79 7.78
N LEU A 265 10.97 10.01 7.38
CA LEU A 265 9.97 10.25 6.32
C LEU A 265 10.50 9.72 4.98
N TRP A 266 11.75 10.06 4.64
CA TRP A 266 12.41 9.54 3.45
C TRP A 266 12.43 8.00 3.42
N ASN A 267 12.85 7.38 4.52
CA ASN A 267 12.89 5.93 4.66
C ASN A 267 11.52 5.26 4.37
N GLN A 268 10.42 5.88 4.79
CA GLN A 268 9.07 5.36 4.52
C GLN A 268 8.75 5.37 3.02
N LEU A 269 9.11 6.46 2.32
CA LEU A 269 8.94 6.58 0.86
C LEU A 269 9.85 5.60 0.11
N ASP A 270 11.07 5.44 0.60
CA ASP A 270 12.11 4.64 -0.03
C ASP A 270 11.75 3.15 -0.06
N VAL A 271 11.03 2.62 0.93
CA VAL A 271 10.52 1.24 0.88
C VAL A 271 9.76 0.93 -0.42
N PHE A 272 9.09 1.91 -1.03
CA PHE A 272 8.38 1.77 -2.31
C PHE A 272 9.17 2.31 -3.52
N GLY A 273 10.45 2.60 -3.37
CA GLY A 273 11.30 3.22 -4.39
C GLY A 273 10.92 4.67 -4.69
N LYS A 274 10.24 5.36 -3.77
CA LYS A 274 9.76 6.75 -3.96
C LYS A 274 10.63 7.80 -3.28
N GLY A 275 11.72 7.41 -2.62
CA GLY A 275 12.64 8.35 -1.94
C GLY A 275 13.47 9.22 -2.89
N GLY A 276 13.64 8.82 -4.16
CA GLY A 276 14.57 9.48 -5.09
C GLY A 276 14.29 10.96 -5.36
N ALA A 277 13.04 11.39 -5.33
CA ALA A 277 12.62 12.79 -5.55
C ALA A 277 12.68 13.66 -4.28
N PHE A 278 13.08 13.09 -3.14
CA PHE A 278 13.05 13.74 -1.82
C PHE A 278 14.38 13.56 -1.06
N LYS A 279 15.50 13.46 -1.79
CA LYS A 279 16.83 13.20 -1.18
C LYS A 279 17.27 14.30 -0.21
N GLU A 280 16.71 15.49 -0.34
CA GLU A 280 16.87 16.63 0.55
C GLU A 280 16.49 16.28 2.00
N LEU A 281 15.50 15.37 2.20
CA LEU A 281 15.07 14.91 3.53
C LEU A 281 16.16 14.15 4.31
N ILE A 282 17.11 13.53 3.61
CA ILE A 282 18.29 12.87 4.19
C ILE A 282 19.58 13.68 3.98
N GLY A 283 19.47 14.86 3.38
CA GLY A 283 20.59 15.74 3.08
C GLY A 283 21.12 16.50 4.29
N LYS A 284 22.21 17.24 4.08
CA LYS A 284 22.83 18.13 5.07
C LYS A 284 22.16 19.51 5.19
N GLY A 285 21.00 19.70 4.55
CA GLY A 285 20.24 20.94 4.58
C GLY A 285 19.69 21.28 5.98
N THR A 286 19.20 22.50 6.14
CA THR A 286 18.57 22.96 7.37
C THR A 286 17.23 22.23 7.61
N GLU A 287 16.73 22.27 8.83
CA GLU A 287 15.42 21.69 9.14
C GLU A 287 14.28 22.44 8.43
N GLU A 288 14.44 23.74 8.13
CA GLU A 288 13.47 24.53 7.36
C GLU A 288 13.40 24.07 5.90
N GLU A 289 14.55 23.83 5.26
CA GLU A 289 14.61 23.29 3.89
C GLU A 289 13.94 21.90 3.81
N LYS A 290 14.19 21.04 4.81
CA LYS A 290 13.54 19.73 4.88
C LYS A 290 12.04 19.84 5.14
N GLN A 291 11.62 20.83 5.94
CA GLN A 291 10.20 21.09 6.18
C GLN A 291 9.49 21.55 4.91
N GLU A 292 10.14 22.37 4.08
CA GLU A 292 9.59 22.81 2.80
C GLU A 292 9.38 21.63 1.84
N VAL A 293 10.36 20.72 1.76
CA VAL A 293 10.25 19.51 0.94
C VAL A 293 9.17 18.55 1.43
N ALA A 294 8.90 18.54 2.74
CA ALA A 294 7.88 17.67 3.34
C ALA A 294 6.43 18.21 3.21
N ARG A 295 6.24 19.48 2.84
CA ARG A 295 4.93 20.11 2.66
C ARG A 295 4.39 19.92 1.25
#